data_AF-A0A941DVT4-F1
#
_entry.id   AF-A0A941DVT4-F1
#
_cell.length_a   1.000
_cell.length_b   1.000
_cell.length_c   1.000
_cell.angle_alpha   90.00
_cell.angle_beta   90.00
_cell.angle_gamma   90.00
#
_symmetry.space_group_name_H-M   'P 1'
#
loop_
_entity.id
_entity.type
_entity.pdbx_description
1 polymer ?
#
loop_
_entity_poly.entity_id
_entity_poly.type
_entity_poly.pdbx_seq_one_letter_code
_entity_poly.pdbx_strand_id
1 'polypeptide(L)'
;TAPASNGGAAITTYTATSSPGGFTGSCTGPSACTITVNSLTNGTAYTFTVTATNSAGTGSASSASTAVTPKAAQTITFNNPGSQ
;
A
#
# COMPACT_ATOMS: atom_id res chain seq x y z
N THR A 1 9.94 -7.60 -5.94
CA THR A 1 11.19 -7.23 -6.66
C THR A 1 10.86 -6.10 -7.63
N ALA A 2 11.71 -5.08 -7.77
CA ALA A 2 11.50 -4.02 -8.76
C ALA A 2 11.41 -4.62 -10.18
N PRO A 3 10.69 -3.98 -11.13
CA PRO A 3 10.52 -4.51 -12.48
C PRO A 3 11.88 -4.81 -13.12
N ALA A 4 12.02 -6.00 -13.72
CA ALA A 4 13.29 -6.49 -14.28
C ALA A 4 13.82 -5.63 -15.44
N SER A 5 12.96 -4.82 -16.05
CA SER A 5 13.35 -3.84 -17.04
C SER A 5 12.43 -2.63 -16.95
N ASN A 6 13.02 -1.46 -16.82
CA ASN A 6 12.34 -0.17 -16.78
C ASN A 6 12.15 0.41 -18.19
N GLY A 7 12.24 -0.43 -19.24
CA GLY A 7 12.03 -0.02 -20.64
C GLY A 7 13.03 1.03 -21.14
N GLY A 8 14.15 1.22 -20.43
CA GLY A 8 15.16 2.24 -20.74
C GLY A 8 14.91 3.63 -20.13
N ALA A 9 13.85 3.82 -19.33
CA ALA A 9 13.55 5.09 -18.67
C ALA A 9 13.43 4.92 -17.15
N ALA A 10 13.88 5.91 -16.38
CA ALA A 10 13.74 5.89 -14.93
C ALA A 10 12.25 5.84 -14.54
N ILE A 11 11.91 4.97 -13.58
CA ILE A 11 10.54 4.90 -13.03
C ILE A 11 10.29 6.20 -12.27
N THR A 12 9.22 6.91 -12.63
CA THR A 12 8.84 8.19 -12.01
C THR A 12 7.88 7.98 -10.85
N THR A 13 6.95 7.03 -10.99
CA THR A 13 5.90 6.79 -9.99
C THR A 13 5.65 5.30 -9.84
N TYR A 14 5.48 4.85 -8.60
CA TYR A 14 4.85 3.56 -8.32
C TYR A 14 3.47 3.80 -7.74
N THR A 15 2.49 3.01 -8.18
CA THR A 15 1.12 3.04 -7.67
C THR A 15 0.79 1.67 -7.11
N ALA A 16 0.48 1.60 -5.81
CA ALA A 16 -0.08 0.41 -5.19
C ALA A 16 -1.60 0.48 -5.24
N THR A 17 -2.24 -0.64 -5.59
CA THR A 17 -3.69 -0.80 -5.60
C THR A 17 -4.10 -1.94 -4.70
N SER A 18 -5.08 -1.72 -3.83
CA SER A 18 -5.64 -2.73 -2.94
C SER A 18 -6.75 -3.54 -3.63
N SER A 19 -6.81 -4.84 -3.32
CA SER A 19 -7.93 -5.70 -3.65
C SER A 19 -8.31 -6.53 -2.43
N PRO A 20 -9.57 -6.47 -1.95
CA PRO A 20 -10.72 -5.74 -2.51
C PRO A 20 -10.65 -4.21 -2.29
N GLY A 21 -11.67 -3.47 -2.73
CA GLY A 21 -11.84 -2.03 -2.42
C GLY A 21 -11.18 -1.05 -3.39
N GLY A 22 -10.13 -1.46 -4.12
CA GLY A 22 -9.50 -0.59 -5.13
C GLY A 22 -8.85 0.67 -4.56
N PHE A 23 -8.48 0.68 -3.27
CA PHE A 23 -7.80 1.80 -2.66
C PHE A 23 -6.39 1.91 -3.22
N THR A 24 -5.99 3.11 -3.59
CA THR A 24 -4.68 3.35 -4.19
C THR A 24 -3.81 4.22 -3.31
N GLY A 25 -2.51 3.96 -3.36
CA GLY A 25 -1.48 4.85 -2.86
C GLY A 25 -0.41 4.98 -3.92
N SER A 26 0.29 6.09 -3.96
CA SER A 26 1.40 6.28 -4.89
C SER A 26 2.63 6.80 -4.16
N CYS A 27 3.78 6.47 -4.71
CA CYS A 27 5.04 7.05 -4.28
C CYS A 27 5.89 7.43 -5.50
N THR A 28 6.65 8.50 -5.35
CA THR A 28 7.58 8.96 -6.38
C THR A 28 8.85 8.13 -6.32
N GLY A 29 9.17 7.50 -7.45
CA GLY A 29 10.42 6.77 -7.70
C GLY A 29 11.56 7.71 -8.10
N PRO A 30 12.79 7.19 -8.34
CA PRO A 30 13.05 5.86 -8.88
C PRO A 30 13.40 4.77 -7.85
N SER A 31 13.71 5.17 -6.61
CA SER A 31 14.13 4.26 -5.54
C SER A 31 12.96 3.55 -4.87
N ALA A 32 13.24 2.46 -4.15
CA ALA A 32 12.26 1.82 -3.27
C ALA A 32 11.66 2.88 -2.32
N CYS A 33 10.34 2.95 -2.28
CA CYS A 33 9.63 3.94 -1.47
C CYS A 33 8.41 3.30 -0.82
N THR A 34 8.05 3.81 0.35
CA THR A 34 6.94 3.32 1.16
C THR A 34 5.64 3.92 0.66
N ILE A 35 4.68 3.06 0.27
CA ILE A 35 3.34 3.48 -0.13
C ILE A 35 2.38 3.27 1.04
N THR A 36 1.73 4.34 1.48
CA THR A 36 0.67 4.27 2.48
C THR A 36 -0.68 4.24 1.77
N VAL A 37 -1.49 3.21 2.04
CA VAL A 37 -2.88 3.11 1.54
C VAL A 37 -3.83 3.32 2.72
N ASN A 38 -4.58 4.42 2.67
CA ASN A 38 -5.53 4.79 3.72
C ASN A 38 -6.94 4.26 3.43
N SER A 39 -7.86 4.47 4.38
CA SER A 39 -9.30 4.14 4.24
C SER A 39 -9.62 2.65 4.08
N LEU A 40 -8.70 1.77 4.48
CA LEU A 40 -8.94 0.33 4.51
C LEU A 40 -9.92 -0.03 5.64
N THR A 41 -10.84 -0.95 5.37
CA THR A 41 -11.80 -1.42 6.37
C THR A 41 -11.14 -2.43 7.31
N ASN A 42 -11.21 -2.18 8.62
CA ASN A 42 -10.69 -3.10 9.62
C ASN A 42 -11.44 -4.45 9.58
N GLY A 43 -10.70 -5.55 9.68
CA GLY A 43 -11.23 -6.91 9.58
C GLY A 43 -11.35 -7.47 8.16
N THR A 44 -11.14 -6.65 7.13
CA THR A 44 -11.10 -7.11 5.73
C THR A 44 -9.66 -7.43 5.31
N ALA A 45 -9.44 -8.60 4.73
CA ALA A 45 -8.14 -8.97 4.17
C ALA A 45 -7.93 -8.26 2.83
N TYR A 46 -6.84 -7.51 2.70
CA TYR A 46 -6.45 -6.81 1.48
C TYR A 46 -5.14 -7.35 0.91
N THR A 47 -5.07 -7.46 -0.40
CA THR A 47 -3.83 -7.71 -1.16
C THR A 47 -3.45 -6.45 -1.93
N PHE A 48 -2.16 -6.23 -2.15
CA PHE A 48 -1.66 -5.06 -2.85
C PHE A 48 -0.87 -5.45 -4.09
N THR A 49 -1.19 -4.83 -5.22
CA THR A 49 -0.42 -4.92 -6.46
C THR A 49 0.21 -3.58 -6.75
N VAL A 50 1.46 -3.57 -7.23
CA VAL A 50 2.19 -2.33 -7.53
C VAL A 50 2.45 -2.24 -9.02
N THR A 51 2.05 -1.12 -9.63
CA THR A 51 2.40 -0.77 -11.02
C THR A 51 3.47 0.31 -11.01
N ALA A 52 4.39 0.25 -11.97
CA ALA A 52 5.41 1.27 -12.18
C ALA A 52 5.05 2.11 -13.41
N THR A 53 5.19 3.42 -13.31
CA THR A 53 4.98 4.37 -14.41
C THR A 53 6.30 5.07 -14.74
N ASN A 54 6.63 5.15 -16.02
CA ASN A 54 7.76 5.89 -16.57
C ASN A 54 7.28 6.79 -17.73
N SER A 55 8.21 7.48 -18.41
CA SER A 55 7.89 8.35 -19.55
C SER A 55 7.30 7.61 -20.76
N ALA A 56 7.49 6.29 -20.86
CA ALA A 56 6.89 5.46 -21.90
C ALA A 56 5.46 4.99 -21.55
N GLY A 57 5.08 5.05 -20.27
CA GLY A 57 3.74 4.71 -19.79
C GLY A 57 3.74 3.89 -18.49
N THR A 58 2.61 3.28 -18.17
CA THR A 58 2.45 2.39 -17.01
C THR A 58 2.77 0.96 -17.43
N GLY A 59 3.73 0.34 -16.74
CA GLY A 59 4.11 -1.05 -16.92
C GLY A 59 3.13 -2.04 -16.26
N SER A 60 3.42 -3.33 -16.42
CA SER A 60 2.63 -4.41 -15.83
C SER A 60 2.60 -4.35 -14.30
N ALA A 61 1.47 -4.74 -13.72
CA ALA A 61 1.33 -4.86 -12.27
C ALA A 61 2.23 -5.97 -11.72
N SER A 62 2.77 -5.76 -10.52
CA SER A 62 3.51 -6.76 -9.78
C SER A 62 2.62 -7.92 -9.33
N SER A 63 3.26 -9.00 -8.88
CA SER A 63 2.62 -10.03 -8.07
C SER A 63 1.88 -9.39 -6.90
N ALA A 64 0.70 -9.89 -6.57
CA ALA A 64 -0.03 -9.46 -5.38
C ALA A 64 0.77 -9.78 -4.10
N SER A 65 0.77 -8.84 -3.17
CA SER A 65 1.36 -9.04 -1.84
C SER A 65 0.61 -10.13 -1.06
N THR A 66 1.24 -10.60 0.02
CA THR A 66 0.51 -11.36 1.06
C THR A 66 -0.69 -10.56 1.55
N ALA A 67 -1.79 -11.27 1.85
CA ALA A 67 -2.99 -10.65 2.38
C ALA A 67 -2.72 -10.07 3.78
N VAL A 68 -3.04 -8.80 3.94
CA VAL A 68 -2.89 -8.04 5.19
C VAL A 68 -4.26 -7.59 5.65
N THR A 69 -4.59 -7.83 6.92
CA THR A 69 -5.87 -7.44 7.52
C THR A 69 -5.63 -6.29 8.49
N PRO A 70 -6.06 -5.05 8.16
CA PRO A 70 -6.00 -3.95 9.09
C PRO A 70 -6.81 -4.26 10.34
N LYS A 71 -6.23 -3.96 11.50
CA LYS A 71 -6.92 -3.98 12.79
C LYS A 71 -6.95 -2.56 13.33
N ALA A 72 -8.07 -2.17 13.92
CA ALA A 72 -8.15 -0.93 14.66
C ALA A 72 -7.12 -0.93 15.79
N ALA A 73 -6.57 0.24 16.12
CA ALA A 73 -5.88 0.40 17.38
C ALA A 73 -6.89 0.13 18.51
N GLN A 74 -6.56 -0.82 19.39
CA GLN A 74 -7.39 -1.15 20.54
C GLN A 74 -7.12 -0.10 21.62
N THR A 75 -8.01 0.86 21.80
CA THR A 75 -7.92 1.79 22.94
C THR A 75 -8.56 1.14 24.16
N ILE A 76 -7.74 0.77 25.15
CA ILE A 76 -8.24 0.33 26.47
C ILE A 76 -8.32 1.57 27.36
N THR A 77 -9.54 2.09 27.54
CA THR A 77 -9.80 3.14 28.52
C THR A 77 -10.05 2.48 29.87
N PHE A 78 -9.16 2.71 30.84
CA PHE A 78 -9.48 2.44 32.23
C PHE A 78 -10.26 3.65 32.78
N ASN A 79 -11.49 3.43 33.23
CA ASN A 79 -12.16 4.43 34.06
C ASN A 79 -11.39 4.50 35.39
N ASN A 80 -10.92 5.69 35.76
CA ASN A 80 -10.26 5.92 37.05
C ASN A 80 -11.15 5.37 38.19
N PRO A 81 -10.70 4.40 39.00
CA PRO A 81 -11.54 3.73 39.99
C PRO A 81 -11.94 4.62 41.19
N GLY A 82 -11.64 5.91 41.18
CA GLY A 82 -11.81 6.81 42.33
C GLY A 82 -10.70 6.63 43.37
N SER A 83 -10.51 7.63 44.23
CA SER A 83 -9.65 7.50 45.40
C SER A 83 -10.29 6.54 46.41
N GLN A 84 -9.50 5.59 46.90
CA GLN A 84 -9.86 4.69 48.01
C GLN A 84 -10.01 5.46 49.32
#